data_AF-A0A3L7THI6-F1
#
_entry.id   AF-A0A3L7THI6-F1
#
_cell.length_a   1.000
_cell.length_b   1.000
_cell.length_c   1.000
_cell.angle_alpha   90.00
_cell.angle_beta   90.00
_cell.angle_gamma   90.00
#
_symmetry.space_group_name_H-M   'P 1'
#
loop_
_entity.id
_entity.type
_entity.pdbx_description
1 polymer ?
#
loop_
_entity_poly.entity_id
_entity_poly.type
_entity_poly.pdbx_seq_one_letter_code
_entity_poly.pdbx_strand_id
1 'polypeptide(L)'
;MLGHHFAEVVASDMPSSSRLETFIKWEQLTGFARAYVNGDTAFRGSERVRKTLAVGTRATISAERAHQILSSQKMYGLWGLYTVPSRSSGLLESGSAQLTDAAAKELERAALPRLMNASHSGYEKILRVLKAPRSVISLDGEHAAAIEAIASIVKVTLRAGERSFYRDHLVLGGPLDQTKGLQPQLAELIEVSLNLPKFRWSGPMVGDLAQQARKRGAAWSDLTRQLKQIQSCSAVLNASASLYNHMLGCDETEVATLATRYQSHFGGGIRTFDPDEFADILPALCSGDDPLVQRWSTIARMLSEGKYLEAIQSMVLQNTAAMSGRGGQPWITIERKQLRVQMRDEGSELPSETALRNAWNFPFFLDSLRTVTAAVSKVDRG
;
A
#
# COMPACT_ATOMS: atom_id res chain seq x y z
N MET A 1 -10.16 -3.89 12.80
CA MET A 1 -10.92 -3.77 14.07
C MET A 1 -11.37 -5.13 14.61
N LEU A 2 -12.30 -5.86 13.98
CA LEU A 2 -12.80 -7.15 14.51
C LEU A 2 -11.71 -8.18 14.88
N GLY A 3 -10.64 -8.31 14.08
CA GLY A 3 -9.55 -9.22 14.40
C GLY A 3 -8.82 -8.85 15.70
N HIS A 4 -8.68 -7.55 16.00
CA HIS A 4 -8.10 -7.08 17.26
C HIS A 4 -9.06 -7.33 18.43
N HIS A 5 -10.36 -7.07 18.24
CA HIS A 5 -11.40 -7.42 19.21
C HIS A 5 -11.34 -8.89 19.60
N PHE A 6 -11.35 -9.80 18.62
CA PHE A 6 -11.28 -11.23 18.92
C PHE A 6 -9.95 -11.65 19.56
N ALA A 7 -8.83 -11.04 19.13
CA ALA A 7 -7.54 -11.29 19.76
C ALA A 7 -7.53 -10.85 21.23
N GLU A 8 -8.21 -9.76 21.56
CA GLU A 8 -8.37 -9.28 22.93
C GLU A 8 -9.27 -10.19 23.76
N VAL A 9 -10.47 -10.54 23.28
CA VAL A 9 -11.39 -11.44 23.98
C VAL A 9 -10.73 -12.79 24.26
N VAL A 10 -10.05 -13.38 23.28
CA VAL A 10 -9.36 -14.67 23.44
C VAL A 10 -8.19 -14.56 24.42
N ALA A 11 -7.44 -13.45 24.41
CA ALA A 11 -6.34 -13.24 25.35
C ALA A 11 -6.84 -13.02 26.79
N SER A 12 -8.00 -12.39 26.98
CA SER A 12 -8.62 -12.23 28.30
C SER A 12 -9.08 -13.57 28.88
N ASP A 13 -9.66 -14.44 28.04
CA ASP A 13 -10.12 -15.77 28.45
C ASP A 13 -8.95 -16.76 28.64
N MET A 14 -7.88 -16.60 27.85
CA MET A 14 -6.69 -17.44 27.87
C MET A 14 -5.42 -16.57 27.80
N PRO A 15 -4.89 -16.08 28.94
CA PRO A 15 -3.77 -15.14 28.97
C PRO A 15 -2.47 -15.63 28.31
N SER A 16 -2.29 -16.95 28.18
CA SER A 16 -1.15 -17.56 27.48
C SER A 16 -1.30 -17.57 25.95
N SER A 17 -2.48 -17.21 25.42
CA SER A 17 -2.75 -17.24 23.98
C SER A 17 -2.12 -16.06 23.25
N SER A 18 -1.57 -16.34 22.07
CA SER A 18 -0.96 -15.32 21.22
C SER A 18 -2.03 -14.52 20.47
N ARG A 19 -2.13 -13.21 20.76
CA ARG A 19 -3.01 -12.27 20.03
C ARG A 19 -2.78 -12.31 18.52
N LEU A 20 -1.52 -12.44 18.10
CA LEU A 20 -1.15 -12.52 16.68
C LEU A 20 -1.71 -13.80 16.04
N GLU A 21 -1.61 -14.94 16.72
CA GLU A 21 -2.12 -16.20 16.20
C GLU A 21 -3.64 -16.19 16.05
N THR A 22 -4.34 -15.63 17.05
CA THR A 22 -5.79 -15.39 16.97
C THR A 22 -6.14 -14.51 15.80
N PHE A 23 -5.40 -13.41 15.60
CA PHE A 23 -5.63 -12.50 14.48
C PHE A 23 -5.40 -13.19 13.13
N ILE A 24 -4.34 -13.99 12.99
CA ILE A 24 -4.06 -14.76 11.78
C ILE A 24 -5.20 -15.73 11.45
N LYS A 25 -5.75 -16.42 12.45
CA LYS A 25 -6.91 -17.32 12.28
C LYS A 25 -8.16 -16.54 11.88
N TRP A 26 -8.38 -15.36 12.46
CA TRP A 26 -9.48 -14.47 12.05
C TRP A 26 -9.34 -14.02 10.59
N GLU A 27 -8.12 -13.66 10.16
CA GLU A 27 -7.85 -13.27 8.78
C GLU A 27 -8.11 -14.41 7.78
N GLN A 28 -7.86 -15.66 8.17
CA GLN A 28 -8.24 -16.83 7.36
C GLN A 28 -9.75 -16.96 7.24
N LEU A 29 -10.48 -16.85 8.35
CA LEU A 29 -11.96 -16.90 8.35
C LEU A 29 -12.56 -15.83 7.44
N THR A 30 -12.06 -14.60 7.49
CA THR A 30 -12.54 -13.53 6.60
C THR A 30 -12.17 -13.78 5.14
N GLY A 31 -10.99 -14.32 4.85
CA GLY A 31 -10.59 -14.73 3.50
C GLY A 31 -11.54 -15.78 2.90
N PHE A 32 -11.85 -16.84 3.65
CA PHE A 32 -12.82 -17.86 3.21
C PHE A 32 -14.22 -17.30 3.07
N ALA A 33 -14.70 -16.49 4.02
CA ALA A 33 -16.02 -15.85 3.95
C ALA A 33 -16.18 -14.95 2.72
N ARG A 34 -15.15 -14.13 2.40
CA ARG A 34 -15.16 -13.28 1.20
C ARG A 34 -15.21 -14.09 -0.08
N ALA A 35 -14.32 -15.07 -0.23
CA ALA A 35 -14.23 -15.84 -1.47
C ALA A 35 -15.44 -16.75 -1.67
N TYR A 36 -15.87 -17.45 -0.62
CA TYR A 36 -16.94 -18.46 -0.72
C TYR A 36 -18.34 -17.83 -0.79
N VAL A 37 -18.65 -16.86 0.07
CA VAL A 37 -20.01 -16.30 0.16
C VAL A 37 -20.18 -15.07 -0.74
N ASN A 38 -19.20 -14.17 -0.78
CA ASN A 38 -19.31 -12.93 -1.57
C ASN A 38 -18.77 -13.08 -3.00
N GLY A 39 -18.11 -14.20 -3.34
CA GLY A 39 -17.41 -14.36 -4.63
C GLY A 39 -16.26 -13.38 -4.84
N ASP A 40 -15.81 -12.70 -3.77
CA ASP A 40 -14.81 -11.66 -3.83
C ASP A 40 -13.41 -12.28 -3.74
N THR A 41 -12.62 -12.12 -4.79
CA THR A 41 -11.22 -12.61 -4.86
C THR A 41 -10.20 -11.48 -4.91
N ALA A 42 -10.63 -10.22 -4.78
CA ALA A 42 -9.78 -9.03 -4.85
C ALA A 42 -9.11 -8.75 -3.49
N PHE A 43 -8.36 -9.73 -2.99
CA PHE A 43 -7.64 -9.61 -1.72
C PHE A 43 -6.36 -10.44 -1.68
N ARG A 44 -5.44 -10.05 -0.78
CA ARG A 44 -4.16 -10.73 -0.57
C ARG A 44 -4.38 -12.13 0.00
N GLY A 45 -3.86 -13.15 -0.68
CA GLY A 45 -4.00 -14.55 -0.26
C GLY A 45 -5.19 -15.27 -0.86
N SER A 46 -5.95 -14.61 -1.75
CA SER A 46 -7.08 -15.21 -2.46
C SER A 46 -6.67 -16.46 -3.25
N GLU A 47 -5.44 -16.52 -3.78
CA GLU A 47 -4.95 -17.70 -4.50
C GLU A 47 -4.97 -18.98 -3.66
N ARG A 48 -4.46 -18.92 -2.42
CA ARG A 48 -4.48 -20.09 -1.52
C ARG A 48 -5.88 -20.43 -1.04
N VAL A 49 -6.72 -19.40 -0.84
CA VAL A 49 -8.14 -19.61 -0.50
C VAL A 49 -8.83 -20.34 -1.65
N ARG A 50 -8.69 -19.87 -2.90
CA ARG A 50 -9.27 -20.52 -4.09
C ARG A 50 -8.78 -21.94 -4.27
N LYS A 51 -7.47 -22.18 -4.12
CA LYS A 51 -6.91 -23.53 -4.20
C LYS A 51 -7.53 -24.48 -3.18
N THR A 52 -7.77 -24.01 -1.95
CA THR A 52 -8.47 -24.79 -0.93
C THR A 52 -9.92 -25.04 -1.32
N LEU A 53 -10.64 -24.01 -1.78
CA LEU A 53 -12.04 -24.10 -2.19
C LEU A 53 -12.26 -24.99 -3.42
N ALA A 54 -11.27 -25.12 -4.29
CA ALA A 54 -11.32 -26.03 -5.44
C ALA A 54 -11.33 -27.52 -5.03
N VAL A 55 -10.84 -27.84 -3.83
CA VAL A 55 -10.88 -29.21 -3.29
C VAL A 55 -12.22 -29.51 -2.60
N GLY A 56 -12.87 -28.50 -2.02
CA GLY A 56 -14.19 -28.63 -1.41
C GLY A 56 -14.53 -27.49 -0.45
N THR A 57 -15.59 -27.68 0.33
CA THR A 57 -16.15 -26.66 1.25
C THR A 57 -15.61 -26.75 2.67
N ARG A 58 -14.54 -27.52 2.89
CA ARG A 58 -13.87 -27.66 4.20
C ARG A 58 -12.53 -26.95 4.19
N ALA A 59 -12.23 -26.22 5.26
CA ALA A 59 -10.97 -25.51 5.42
C ALA A 59 -10.37 -25.76 6.79
N THR A 60 -9.03 -25.84 6.86
CA THR A 60 -8.31 -25.85 8.14
C THR A 60 -7.93 -24.43 8.52
N ILE A 61 -8.27 -24.03 9.74
CA ILE A 61 -7.90 -22.74 10.35
C ILE A 61 -6.84 -23.01 11.41
N SER A 62 -5.63 -22.45 11.21
CA SER A 62 -4.49 -22.59 12.14
C SER A 62 -3.46 -21.49 11.90
N ALA A 63 -2.73 -21.08 12.93
CA ALA A 63 -1.62 -20.14 12.78
C ALA A 63 -0.38 -20.77 12.14
N GLU A 64 -0.34 -22.10 11.97
CA GLU A 64 0.75 -22.81 11.30
C GLU A 64 0.90 -22.38 9.84
N ARG A 65 2.16 -22.24 9.39
CA ARG A 65 2.50 -21.72 8.04
C ARG A 65 1.84 -22.51 6.89
N ALA A 66 1.63 -23.82 7.07
CA ALA A 66 1.00 -24.68 6.07
C ALA A 66 -0.48 -24.35 5.82
N HIS A 67 -1.15 -23.71 6.78
CA HIS A 67 -2.58 -23.39 6.72
C HIS A 67 -2.86 -21.89 6.52
N GLN A 68 -1.82 -21.05 6.53
CA GLN A 68 -1.95 -19.63 6.24
C GLN A 68 -2.29 -19.37 4.77
N ILE A 69 -3.09 -18.31 4.54
CA ILE A 69 -3.48 -17.87 3.19
C ILE A 69 -2.38 -17.04 2.50
N LEU A 70 -1.31 -16.67 3.22
CA LEU A 70 -0.11 -16.00 2.70
C LEU A 70 1.17 -16.78 3.02
N SER A 71 2.26 -16.49 2.30
CA SER A 71 3.60 -17.06 2.53
C SER A 71 4.20 -16.67 3.89
N SER A 72 3.83 -15.48 4.40
CA SER A 72 4.06 -14.99 5.75
C SER A 72 2.91 -14.06 6.15
N GLN A 73 1.89 -14.59 6.84
CA GLN A 73 0.72 -13.80 7.24
C GLN A 73 1.09 -12.69 8.24
N LYS A 74 2.09 -12.93 9.10
CA LYS A 74 2.57 -11.93 10.06
C LYS A 74 3.08 -10.66 9.37
N MET A 75 3.88 -10.81 8.31
CA MET A 75 4.53 -9.68 7.63
C MET A 75 3.63 -9.06 6.55
N TYR A 76 2.94 -9.91 5.77
CA TYR A 76 2.22 -9.48 4.58
C TYR A 76 0.70 -9.49 4.74
N GLY A 77 0.19 -9.99 5.87
CA GLY A 77 -1.22 -9.99 6.21
C GLY A 77 -1.65 -8.69 6.88
N LEU A 78 -2.93 -8.65 7.26
CA LEU A 78 -3.56 -7.44 7.77
C LEU A 78 -2.91 -6.93 9.07
N TRP A 79 -2.43 -7.83 9.92
CA TRP A 79 -1.73 -7.45 11.16
C TRP A 79 -0.51 -6.57 10.88
N GLY A 80 0.44 -7.08 10.08
CA GLY A 80 1.67 -6.36 9.79
C GLY A 80 1.43 -5.07 9.01
N LEU A 81 0.56 -5.12 8.00
CA LEU A 81 0.33 -3.99 7.10
C LEU A 81 -0.52 -2.88 7.71
N TYR A 82 -1.51 -3.21 8.56
CA TYR A 82 -2.50 -2.24 9.00
C TYR A 82 -2.43 -1.87 10.48
N THR A 83 -1.60 -2.49 11.31
CA THR A 83 -1.50 -2.09 12.74
C THR A 83 -1.03 -0.64 12.89
N VAL A 84 0.05 -0.26 12.20
CA VAL A 84 0.59 1.11 12.26
C VAL A 84 -0.42 2.15 11.77
N PRO A 85 -0.97 2.06 10.54
CA PRO A 85 -1.95 3.04 10.09
C PRO A 85 -3.24 3.02 10.92
N SER A 86 -3.64 1.88 11.51
CA SER A 86 -4.78 1.85 12.43
C SER A 86 -4.52 2.65 13.71
N ARG A 87 -3.28 2.64 14.24
CA ARG A 87 -2.88 3.51 15.36
C ARG A 87 -2.91 4.98 14.95
N SER A 88 -2.27 5.33 13.83
CA SER A 88 -2.26 6.71 13.32
C SER A 88 -3.66 7.26 13.07
N SER A 89 -4.61 6.38 12.70
CA SER A 89 -6.02 6.73 12.49
C SER A 89 -6.86 6.74 13.77
N GLY A 90 -6.27 6.51 14.96
CA GLY A 90 -6.99 6.47 16.23
C GLY A 90 -7.96 5.28 16.39
N LEU A 91 -7.74 4.19 15.65
CA LEU A 91 -8.51 2.94 15.77
C LEU A 91 -7.89 1.96 16.76
N LEU A 92 -6.59 2.09 17.02
CA LEU A 92 -5.83 1.32 18.00
C LEU A 92 -5.06 2.25 18.92
N GLU A 93 -4.81 1.79 20.15
CA GLU A 93 -4.00 2.50 21.13
C GLU A 93 -2.51 2.62 20.70
N SER A 94 -1.88 3.76 21.01
CA SER A 94 -0.55 4.16 20.52
C SER A 94 0.61 3.24 20.95
N GLY A 95 0.41 2.34 21.92
CA GLY A 95 1.42 1.39 22.42
C GLY A 95 0.98 -0.07 22.47
N SER A 96 -0.27 -0.37 22.12
CA SER A 96 -0.82 -1.73 22.21
C SER A 96 -1.53 -2.13 20.92
N ALA A 97 -2.01 -3.37 20.84
CA ALA A 97 -2.84 -3.84 19.73
C ALA A 97 -4.32 -3.86 20.09
N GLN A 98 -4.71 -3.08 21.11
CA GLN A 98 -6.09 -2.92 21.59
C GLN A 98 -6.79 -1.82 20.82
N LEU A 99 -8.11 -1.94 20.74
CA LEU A 99 -8.96 -0.91 20.15
C LEU A 99 -9.05 0.30 21.08
N THR A 100 -9.18 1.48 20.48
CA THR A 100 -9.60 2.67 21.23
C THR A 100 -11.07 2.53 21.63
N ASP A 101 -11.50 3.28 22.66
CA ASP A 101 -12.91 3.31 23.09
C ASP A 101 -13.88 3.63 21.95
N ALA A 102 -13.51 4.56 21.06
CA ALA A 102 -14.32 4.93 19.91
C ALA A 102 -14.47 3.75 18.93
N ALA A 103 -13.37 3.04 18.64
CA ALA A 103 -13.38 1.88 17.76
C ALA A 103 -14.14 0.68 18.36
N ALA A 104 -14.00 0.44 19.68
CA ALA A 104 -14.74 -0.60 20.38
C ALA A 104 -16.26 -0.34 20.33
N LYS A 105 -16.70 0.87 20.67
CA LYS A 105 -18.11 1.29 20.60
C LYS A 105 -18.68 1.16 19.18
N GLU A 106 -17.91 1.49 18.15
CA GLU A 106 -18.36 1.31 16.77
C GLU A 106 -18.56 -0.17 16.42
N LEU A 107 -17.68 -1.07 16.87
CA LEU A 107 -17.87 -2.51 16.68
C LEU A 107 -19.14 -3.01 17.37
N GLU A 108 -19.35 -2.63 18.63
CA GLU A 108 -20.54 -2.98 19.42
C GLU A 108 -21.83 -2.49 18.76
N ARG A 109 -21.79 -1.32 18.13
CA ARG A 109 -22.94 -0.74 17.44
C ARG A 109 -23.22 -1.38 16.08
N ALA A 110 -22.18 -1.61 15.27
CA ALA A 110 -22.35 -1.95 13.85
C ALA A 110 -22.08 -3.42 13.52
N ALA A 111 -20.98 -3.99 14.02
CA ALA A 111 -20.47 -5.28 13.56
C ALA A 111 -20.89 -6.45 14.46
N LEU A 112 -20.75 -6.32 15.78
CA LEU A 112 -21.03 -7.39 16.74
C LEU A 112 -22.50 -7.86 16.71
N PRO A 113 -23.51 -6.97 16.63
CA PRO A 113 -24.90 -7.42 16.56
C PRO A 113 -25.17 -8.33 15.36
N ARG A 114 -24.46 -8.12 14.25
CA ARG A 114 -24.60 -8.94 13.04
C ARG A 114 -23.98 -10.32 13.21
N LEU A 115 -22.88 -10.43 13.96
CA LEU A 115 -22.29 -11.72 14.32
C LEU A 115 -23.15 -12.49 15.32
N MET A 116 -23.77 -11.78 16.26
CA MET A 116 -24.63 -12.37 17.29
C MET A 116 -25.99 -12.82 16.74
N ASN A 117 -26.56 -12.07 15.78
CA ASN A 117 -27.89 -12.36 15.24
C ASN A 117 -27.90 -13.44 14.14
N ALA A 118 -26.76 -13.76 13.50
CA ALA A 118 -26.71 -14.71 12.38
C ALA A 118 -27.02 -16.17 12.78
N SER A 119 -27.02 -16.47 14.07
CA SER A 119 -27.64 -17.62 14.74
C SER A 119 -27.30 -17.44 16.22
N HIS A 120 -28.12 -17.95 17.15
CA HIS A 120 -27.86 -17.86 18.60
C HIS A 120 -26.44 -18.34 19.05
N SER A 121 -25.63 -18.92 18.14
CA SER A 121 -24.27 -19.41 18.38
C SER A 121 -23.20 -18.89 17.40
N GLY A 122 -23.48 -17.95 16.50
CA GLY A 122 -22.52 -17.53 15.45
C GLY A 122 -21.21 -16.97 16.02
N TYR A 123 -21.32 -16.02 16.95
CA TYR A 123 -20.19 -15.44 17.67
C TYR A 123 -19.41 -16.47 18.49
N GLU A 124 -20.10 -17.34 19.23
CA GLU A 124 -19.49 -18.40 20.03
C GLU A 124 -18.76 -19.45 19.19
N LYS A 125 -19.30 -19.81 18.02
CA LYS A 125 -18.64 -20.70 17.06
C LYS A 125 -17.34 -20.09 16.54
N ILE A 126 -17.34 -18.79 16.22
CA ILE A 126 -16.13 -18.07 15.83
C ILE A 126 -15.11 -18.11 16.96
N LEU A 127 -15.51 -17.78 18.19
CA LEU A 127 -14.62 -17.83 19.35
C LEU A 127 -14.04 -19.24 19.55
N ARG A 128 -14.84 -20.29 19.43
CA ARG A 128 -14.37 -21.68 19.55
C ARG A 128 -13.27 -21.99 18.54
N VAL A 129 -13.48 -21.62 17.27
CA VAL A 129 -12.49 -21.80 16.20
C VAL A 129 -11.21 -21.01 16.50
N LEU A 130 -11.35 -19.78 17.00
CA LEU A 130 -10.22 -18.90 17.30
C LEU A 130 -9.47 -19.28 18.58
N LYS A 131 -10.11 -19.93 19.54
CA LYS A 131 -9.47 -20.44 20.77
C LYS A 131 -8.67 -21.72 20.50
N ALA A 132 -9.17 -22.60 19.64
CA ALA A 132 -8.48 -23.84 19.30
C ALA A 132 -7.16 -23.58 18.55
N PRO A 133 -6.07 -24.32 18.85
CA PRO A 133 -4.81 -24.24 18.08
C PRO A 133 -5.02 -24.51 16.58
N ARG A 134 -5.91 -25.46 16.28
CA ARG A 134 -6.28 -25.90 14.94
C ARG A 134 -7.76 -26.28 14.91
N SER A 135 -8.48 -25.84 13.88
CA SER A 135 -9.89 -26.20 13.64
C SER A 135 -10.13 -26.56 12.19
N VAL A 136 -11.03 -27.50 11.92
CA VAL A 136 -11.56 -27.74 10.56
C VAL A 136 -12.98 -27.20 10.51
N ILE A 137 -13.21 -26.24 9.63
CA ILE A 137 -14.52 -25.63 9.42
C ILE A 137 -15.17 -26.18 8.14
N SER A 138 -16.50 -26.18 8.10
CA SER A 138 -17.30 -26.49 6.90
C SER A 138 -18.12 -25.25 6.55
N LEU A 139 -17.87 -24.73 5.36
CA LEU A 139 -18.39 -23.43 4.88
C LEU A 139 -19.87 -23.49 4.51
N ASP A 140 -20.39 -24.68 4.23
CA ASP A 140 -21.77 -25.01 3.83
C ASP A 140 -22.53 -25.86 4.87
N GLY A 141 -21.88 -26.20 5.98
CA GLY A 141 -22.44 -27.05 7.03
C GLY A 141 -22.53 -26.33 8.37
N GLU A 142 -21.99 -26.95 9.42
CA GLU A 142 -22.12 -26.48 10.80
C GLU A 142 -21.69 -25.01 11.00
N HIS A 143 -20.74 -24.51 10.20
CA HIS A 143 -20.20 -23.17 10.33
C HIS A 143 -20.82 -22.17 9.33
N ALA A 144 -21.71 -22.59 8.44
CA ALA A 144 -22.25 -21.77 7.35
C ALA A 144 -22.81 -20.42 7.84
N ALA A 145 -23.70 -20.45 8.85
CA ALA A 145 -24.28 -19.24 9.42
C ALA A 145 -23.23 -18.26 9.97
N ALA A 146 -22.15 -18.74 10.60
CA ALA A 146 -21.07 -17.90 11.10
C ALA A 146 -20.25 -17.29 9.94
N ILE A 147 -19.99 -18.08 8.89
CA ILE A 147 -19.27 -17.63 7.70
C ILE A 147 -20.08 -16.59 6.92
N GLU A 148 -21.40 -16.79 6.77
CA GLU A 148 -22.32 -15.80 6.19
C GLU A 148 -22.36 -14.50 7.01
N ALA A 149 -22.35 -14.60 8.35
CA ALA A 149 -22.29 -13.44 9.23
C ALA A 149 -21.03 -12.60 8.97
N ILE A 150 -19.87 -13.27 8.97
CA ILE A 150 -18.57 -12.65 8.66
C ILE A 150 -18.62 -12.03 7.27
N ALA A 151 -19.05 -12.79 6.26
CA ALA A 151 -19.15 -12.36 4.88
C ALA A 151 -19.99 -11.09 4.74
N SER A 152 -21.11 -11.01 5.46
CA SER A 152 -21.96 -9.84 5.46
C SER A 152 -21.21 -8.59 5.92
N ILE A 153 -20.37 -8.70 6.96
CA ILE A 153 -19.65 -7.57 7.56
C ILE A 153 -18.51 -7.09 6.67
N VAL A 154 -17.81 -8.03 6.04
CA VAL A 154 -16.69 -7.73 5.14
C VAL A 154 -17.14 -7.44 3.70
N LYS A 155 -18.43 -7.18 3.46
CA LYS A 155 -18.93 -6.71 2.17
C LYS A 155 -18.33 -5.34 1.84
N VAL A 156 -18.23 -5.07 0.55
CA VAL A 156 -17.65 -3.83 0.01
C VAL A 156 -18.48 -2.59 0.38
N THR A 157 -19.78 -2.74 0.64
CA THR A 157 -20.70 -1.63 0.89
C THR A 157 -20.83 -1.33 2.39
N LEU A 158 -20.38 -0.14 2.78
CA LEU A 158 -20.52 0.39 4.14
C LEU A 158 -21.92 0.98 4.38
N ARG A 159 -22.47 0.78 5.58
CA ARG A 159 -23.70 1.45 6.03
C ARG A 159 -23.46 2.92 6.32
N ALA A 160 -24.52 3.73 6.36
CA ALA A 160 -24.41 5.17 6.59
C ALA A 160 -23.64 5.55 7.88
N GLY A 161 -23.88 4.84 8.99
CA GLY A 161 -23.15 5.06 10.24
C GLY A 161 -21.67 4.70 10.13
N GLU A 162 -21.36 3.56 9.52
CA GLU A 162 -19.98 3.10 9.29
C GLU A 162 -19.21 4.07 8.38
N ARG A 163 -19.86 4.64 7.36
CA ARG A 163 -19.26 5.64 6.46
C ARG A 163 -18.79 6.88 7.20
N SER A 164 -19.61 7.42 8.11
CA SER A 164 -19.23 8.58 8.92
C SER A 164 -18.01 8.27 9.78
N PHE A 165 -18.06 7.15 10.51
CA PHE A 165 -16.96 6.73 11.38
C PHE A 165 -15.66 6.54 10.60
N TYR A 166 -15.68 5.77 9.49
CA TYR A 166 -14.48 5.54 8.70
C TYR A 166 -14.01 6.78 7.94
N ARG A 167 -14.91 7.69 7.59
CA ARG A 167 -14.53 9.00 7.04
C ARG A 167 -13.68 9.77 8.05
N ASP A 168 -14.17 9.91 9.28
CA ASP A 168 -13.48 10.70 10.29
C ASP A 168 -12.09 10.12 10.61
N HIS A 169 -12.01 8.79 10.76
CA HIS A 169 -10.77 8.11 11.13
C HIS A 169 -9.78 7.90 9.98
N LEU A 170 -10.24 7.51 8.77
CA LEU A 170 -9.36 7.10 7.68
C LEU A 170 -9.19 8.17 6.59
N VAL A 171 -10.16 9.07 6.43
CA VAL A 171 -10.11 10.11 5.39
C VAL A 171 -9.70 11.46 5.96
N LEU A 172 -10.21 11.82 7.15
CA LEU A 172 -9.94 13.11 7.77
C LEU A 172 -8.76 13.10 8.77
N GLY A 173 -8.04 11.97 8.88
CA GLY A 173 -6.85 11.83 9.74
C GLY A 173 -7.12 11.38 11.17
N GLY A 174 -8.39 11.30 11.58
CA GLY A 174 -8.79 10.85 12.91
C GLY A 174 -8.41 11.83 14.04
N PRO A 175 -8.67 11.45 15.31
CA PRO A 175 -8.44 12.32 16.46
C PRO A 175 -6.96 12.61 16.74
N LEU A 176 -6.05 11.82 16.16
CA LEU A 176 -4.61 11.95 16.35
C LEU A 176 -3.92 12.69 15.19
N ASP A 177 -4.68 13.21 14.22
CA ASP A 177 -4.18 13.72 12.93
C ASP A 177 -2.78 14.35 13.00
N GLN A 178 -1.79 13.54 12.64
CA GLN A 178 -0.37 13.94 12.65
C GLN A 178 -0.04 14.84 11.45
N THR A 179 -0.96 14.96 10.49
CA THR A 179 -0.79 15.77 9.28
C THR A 179 -1.14 17.23 9.50
N LYS A 180 -1.63 17.61 10.70
CA LYS A 180 -1.99 18.98 11.06
C LYS A 180 -3.02 19.60 10.09
N GLY A 181 -4.01 18.81 9.67
CA GLY A 181 -5.08 19.23 8.78
C GLY A 181 -4.78 19.07 7.28
N LEU A 182 -3.60 18.57 6.89
CA LEU A 182 -3.26 18.39 5.47
C LEU A 182 -4.03 17.23 4.83
N GLN A 183 -4.24 16.13 5.56
CA GLN A 183 -5.03 15.00 5.07
C GLN A 183 -6.49 15.38 4.78
N PRO A 184 -7.25 16.06 5.68
CA PRO A 184 -8.61 16.49 5.35
C PRO A 184 -8.66 17.51 4.20
N GLN A 185 -7.68 18.43 4.11
CA GLN A 185 -7.56 19.32 2.94
C GLN A 185 -7.37 18.54 1.63
N LEU A 186 -6.47 17.55 1.62
CA LEU A 186 -6.25 16.70 0.46
C LEU A 186 -7.49 15.86 0.11
N ALA A 187 -8.18 15.34 1.12
CA ALA A 187 -9.40 14.58 0.94
C ALA A 187 -10.50 15.40 0.24
N GLU A 188 -10.65 16.69 0.61
CA GLU A 188 -11.58 17.60 -0.06
C GLU A 188 -11.29 17.72 -1.57
N LEU A 189 -10.02 17.87 -1.95
CA LEU A 189 -9.65 17.94 -3.37
C LEU A 189 -9.87 16.59 -4.09
N ILE A 190 -9.58 15.49 -3.40
CA ILE A 190 -9.80 14.14 -3.92
C ILE A 190 -11.29 13.90 -4.17
N GLU A 191 -12.19 14.34 -3.29
CA GLU A 191 -13.63 14.19 -3.47
C GLU A 191 -14.13 14.83 -4.76
N VAL A 192 -13.67 16.03 -5.07
CA VAL A 192 -13.98 16.69 -6.35
C VAL A 192 -13.52 15.83 -7.52
N SER A 193 -12.33 15.21 -7.40
CA SER A 193 -11.77 14.36 -8.44
C SER A 193 -12.45 12.98 -8.58
N LEU A 194 -13.32 12.56 -7.66
CA LEU A 194 -14.03 11.27 -7.76
C LEU A 194 -14.99 11.23 -8.95
N ASN A 195 -15.55 12.38 -9.32
CA ASN A 195 -16.50 12.52 -10.41
C ASN A 195 -15.84 12.77 -11.78
N LEU A 196 -14.50 12.83 -11.84
CA LEU A 196 -13.81 13.06 -13.10
C LEU A 196 -13.81 11.78 -13.95
N PRO A 197 -14.41 11.82 -15.15
CA PRO A 197 -14.41 10.66 -16.03
C PRO A 197 -12.97 10.31 -16.40
N LYS A 198 -12.64 9.01 -16.35
CA LYS A 198 -11.31 8.47 -16.71
C LYS A 198 -10.16 9.03 -15.86
N PHE A 199 -10.40 9.40 -14.59
CA PHE A 199 -9.34 9.79 -13.66
C PHE A 199 -8.19 8.79 -13.66
N ARG A 200 -6.96 9.31 -13.78
CA ARG A 200 -5.73 8.55 -13.59
C ARG A 200 -4.73 9.41 -12.84
N TRP A 201 -4.04 8.80 -11.89
CA TRP A 201 -2.91 9.45 -11.25
C TRP A 201 -1.78 9.67 -12.26
N SER A 202 -1.21 10.86 -12.22
CA SER A 202 -0.08 11.30 -13.05
C SER A 202 0.59 12.51 -12.39
N GLY A 203 1.82 12.81 -12.80
CA GLY A 203 2.48 14.06 -12.39
C GLY A 203 1.59 15.29 -12.63
N PRO A 204 1.03 15.49 -13.84
CA PRO A 204 0.09 16.58 -14.11
C PRO A 204 -1.13 16.60 -13.19
N MET A 205 -1.75 15.46 -12.89
CA MET A 205 -2.92 15.41 -12.00
C MET A 205 -2.58 15.89 -10.58
N VAL A 206 -1.40 15.52 -10.06
CA VAL A 206 -0.92 16.02 -8.75
C VAL A 206 -0.63 17.52 -8.80
N GLY A 207 -0.04 17.99 -9.91
CA GLY A 207 0.14 19.43 -10.17
C GLY A 207 -1.18 20.20 -10.19
N ASP A 208 -2.23 19.64 -10.79
CA ASP A 208 -3.58 20.23 -10.79
C ASP A 208 -4.17 20.29 -9.39
N LEU A 209 -3.98 19.26 -8.55
CA LEU A 209 -4.37 19.30 -7.14
C LEU A 209 -3.59 20.39 -6.38
N ALA A 210 -2.28 20.52 -6.62
CA ALA A 210 -1.48 21.58 -6.00
C ALA A 210 -1.97 22.98 -6.42
N GLN A 211 -2.34 23.16 -7.68
CA GLN A 211 -2.90 24.42 -8.17
C GLN A 211 -4.28 24.71 -7.59
N GLN A 212 -5.12 23.68 -7.39
CA GLN A 212 -6.40 23.82 -6.70
C GLN A 212 -6.21 24.21 -5.23
N ALA A 213 -5.28 23.56 -4.51
CA ALA A 213 -4.91 23.93 -3.14
C ALA A 213 -4.45 25.39 -3.07
N ARG A 214 -3.59 25.83 -4.00
CA ARG A 214 -3.11 27.22 -4.07
C ARG A 214 -4.25 28.23 -4.21
N LYS A 215 -5.27 27.92 -5.02
CA LYS A 215 -6.44 28.79 -5.22
C LYS A 215 -7.29 28.95 -3.95
N ARG A 216 -7.17 28.07 -2.96
CA ARG A 216 -7.86 28.17 -1.66
C ARG A 216 -7.18 29.14 -0.68
N GLY A 217 -6.00 29.66 -1.01
CA GLY A 217 -5.33 30.73 -0.25
C GLY A 217 -4.28 30.24 0.75
N ALA A 218 -3.87 31.14 1.66
CA ALA A 218 -2.70 30.96 2.51
C ALA A 218 -2.77 29.73 3.44
N ALA A 219 -3.96 29.38 3.94
CA ALA A 219 -4.18 28.22 4.80
C ALA A 219 -3.89 26.86 4.12
N TRP A 220 -3.75 26.84 2.79
CA TRP A 220 -3.49 25.65 1.96
C TRP A 220 -2.08 25.64 1.37
N SER A 221 -1.23 26.58 1.80
CA SER A 221 0.14 26.73 1.28
C SER A 221 1.02 25.52 1.59
N ASP A 222 0.87 24.92 2.77
CA ASP A 222 1.61 23.71 3.16
C ASP A 222 1.21 22.50 2.30
N LEU A 223 -0.09 22.29 2.05
CA LEU A 223 -0.54 21.22 1.14
C LEU A 223 -0.06 21.47 -0.29
N THR A 224 -0.13 22.71 -0.76
CA THR A 224 0.38 23.11 -2.08
C THR A 224 1.86 22.76 -2.21
N ARG A 225 2.66 23.09 -1.19
CA ARG A 225 4.09 22.77 -1.14
C ARG A 225 4.31 21.26 -1.19
N GLN A 226 3.64 20.48 -0.34
CA GLN A 226 3.82 19.02 -0.31
C GLN A 226 3.43 18.32 -1.61
N LEU A 227 2.32 18.73 -2.25
CA LEU A 227 1.89 18.15 -3.53
C LEU A 227 2.91 18.44 -4.65
N LYS A 228 3.49 19.64 -4.68
CA LYS A 228 4.59 19.96 -5.61
C LYS A 228 5.83 19.11 -5.31
N GLN A 229 6.20 18.97 -4.04
CA GLN A 229 7.33 18.13 -3.67
C GLN A 229 7.15 16.67 -4.10
N ILE A 230 5.94 16.11 -3.91
CA ILE A 230 5.58 14.78 -4.39
C ILE A 230 5.69 14.70 -5.91
N GLN A 231 5.19 15.70 -6.65
CA GLN A 231 5.27 15.75 -8.10
C GLN A 231 6.73 15.74 -8.59
N SER A 232 7.58 16.60 -8.01
CA SER A 232 9.00 16.73 -8.39
C SER A 232 9.79 15.45 -8.05
N CYS A 233 9.54 14.85 -6.87
CA CYS A 233 10.12 13.56 -6.51
C CYS A 233 9.67 12.43 -7.46
N SER A 234 8.38 12.35 -7.76
CA SER A 234 7.81 11.33 -8.65
C SER A 234 8.44 11.40 -10.04
N ALA A 235 8.63 12.60 -10.59
CA ALA A 235 9.19 12.78 -11.93
C ALA A 235 10.64 12.24 -12.03
N VAL A 236 11.50 12.52 -11.04
CA VAL A 236 12.86 11.95 -10.98
C VAL A 236 12.82 10.44 -10.79
N LEU A 237 12.02 9.95 -9.83
CA LEU A 237 11.94 8.51 -9.54
C LEU A 237 11.41 7.72 -10.73
N ASN A 238 10.45 8.25 -11.49
CA ASN A 238 9.92 7.59 -12.69
C ASN A 238 10.97 7.53 -13.81
N ALA A 239 11.73 8.61 -14.04
CA ALA A 239 12.81 8.61 -15.02
C ALA A 239 13.92 7.61 -14.64
N SER A 240 14.34 7.61 -13.37
CA SER A 240 15.35 6.68 -12.86
C SER A 240 14.86 5.23 -12.86
N ALA A 241 13.61 4.97 -12.50
CA ALA A 241 13.02 3.63 -12.57
C ALA A 241 12.93 3.12 -14.00
N SER A 242 12.57 3.99 -14.96
CA SER A 242 12.61 3.64 -16.37
C SER A 242 14.02 3.28 -16.83
N LEU A 243 15.03 4.05 -16.41
CA LEU A 243 16.43 3.74 -16.72
C LEU A 243 16.81 2.38 -16.15
N TYR A 244 16.53 2.17 -14.87
CA TYR A 244 16.86 0.95 -14.15
C TYR A 244 16.20 -0.29 -14.79
N ASN A 245 14.90 -0.23 -15.08
CA ASN A 245 14.17 -1.35 -15.67
C ASN A 245 14.72 -1.73 -17.06
N HIS A 246 15.08 -0.73 -17.87
CA HIS A 246 15.71 -1.01 -19.16
C HIS A 246 17.12 -1.63 -18.98
N MET A 247 17.89 -1.20 -17.97
CA MET A 247 19.20 -1.80 -17.66
C MET A 247 19.07 -3.29 -17.26
N LEU A 248 17.98 -3.70 -16.60
CA LEU A 248 17.72 -5.12 -16.27
C LEU A 248 17.56 -6.01 -17.52
N GLY A 249 17.25 -5.43 -18.67
CA GLY A 249 17.20 -6.13 -19.97
C GLY A 249 18.50 -6.10 -20.78
N CYS A 250 19.55 -5.43 -20.30
CA CYS A 250 20.77 -5.14 -21.07
C CYS A 250 22.00 -5.92 -20.58
N ASP A 251 21.83 -7.20 -20.21
CA ASP A 251 22.96 -8.04 -19.77
C ASP A 251 24.07 -8.10 -20.84
N GLU A 252 25.32 -8.12 -20.39
CA GLU A 252 26.54 -8.10 -21.20
C GLU A 252 26.70 -6.90 -22.14
N THR A 253 25.81 -5.90 -22.06
CA THR A 253 25.88 -4.69 -22.89
C THR A 253 26.94 -3.73 -22.35
N GLU A 254 27.76 -3.18 -23.23
CA GLU A 254 28.72 -2.14 -22.85
C GLU A 254 28.00 -0.87 -22.37
N VAL A 255 28.44 -0.32 -21.24
CA VAL A 255 27.81 0.85 -20.63
C VAL A 255 27.81 2.06 -21.59
N ALA A 256 28.88 2.23 -22.37
CA ALA A 256 28.97 3.29 -23.38
C ALA A 256 27.92 3.13 -24.49
N THR A 257 27.70 1.89 -24.97
CA THR A 257 26.66 1.58 -25.97
C THR A 257 25.28 1.93 -25.42
N LEU A 258 25.01 1.59 -24.16
CA LEU A 258 23.74 1.93 -23.52
C LEU A 258 23.57 3.45 -23.39
N ALA A 259 24.61 4.17 -22.97
CA ALA A 259 24.58 5.64 -22.89
C ALA A 259 24.27 6.28 -24.25
N THR A 260 24.86 5.79 -25.35
CA THR A 260 24.56 6.27 -26.71
C THR A 260 23.11 6.01 -27.11
N ARG A 261 22.51 4.88 -26.70
CA ARG A 261 21.08 4.62 -26.94
C ARG A 261 20.19 5.65 -26.23
N TYR A 262 20.49 5.94 -24.96
CA TYR A 262 19.78 6.98 -24.21
C TYR A 262 19.96 8.37 -24.82
N GLN A 263 21.18 8.72 -25.21
CA GLN A 263 21.49 9.98 -25.89
C GLN A 263 20.72 10.12 -27.20
N SER A 264 20.59 9.03 -27.96
CA SER A 264 19.84 9.03 -29.22
C SER A 264 18.33 9.17 -29.00
N HIS A 265 17.80 8.64 -27.89
CA HIS A 265 16.37 8.65 -27.58
C HIS A 265 15.90 9.93 -26.88
N PHE A 266 16.67 10.43 -25.92
CA PHE A 266 16.31 11.58 -25.09
C PHE A 266 17.10 12.86 -25.40
N GLY A 267 18.05 12.81 -26.34
CA GLY A 267 18.85 13.97 -26.72
C GLY A 267 19.73 14.46 -25.56
N GLY A 268 19.89 15.78 -25.43
CA GLY A 268 20.76 16.41 -24.42
C GLY A 268 20.22 16.43 -22.98
N GLY A 269 19.45 15.41 -22.57
CA GLY A 269 18.93 15.29 -21.22
C GLY A 269 17.40 15.27 -21.11
N ILE A 270 16.90 14.67 -20.03
CA ILE A 270 15.47 14.53 -19.75
C ILE A 270 14.92 15.84 -19.17
N ARG A 271 13.85 16.37 -19.76
CA ARG A 271 13.26 17.69 -19.41
C ARG A 271 11.93 17.61 -18.66
N THR A 272 11.59 16.44 -18.13
CA THR A 272 10.33 16.22 -17.40
C THR A 272 10.41 16.63 -15.93
N PHE A 273 11.58 17.02 -15.43
CA PHE A 273 11.81 17.44 -14.05
C PHE A 273 12.93 18.50 -13.97
N ASP A 274 12.97 19.21 -12.85
CA ASP A 274 14.05 20.15 -12.49
C ASP A 274 14.96 19.48 -11.45
N PRO A 275 16.27 19.28 -11.73
CA PRO A 275 17.19 18.63 -10.81
C PRO A 275 17.50 19.48 -9.57
N ASP A 276 17.43 20.80 -9.66
CA ASP A 276 17.71 21.71 -8.54
C ASP A 276 16.51 21.80 -7.62
N GLU A 277 15.29 21.87 -8.17
CA GLU A 277 14.06 21.75 -7.37
C GLU A 277 14.04 20.42 -6.60
N PHE A 278 14.45 19.31 -7.22
CA PHE A 278 14.55 18.02 -6.54
C PHE A 278 15.63 18.03 -5.44
N ALA A 279 16.79 18.62 -5.69
CA ALA A 279 17.86 18.72 -4.71
C ALA A 279 17.43 19.50 -3.45
N ASP A 280 16.64 20.55 -3.60
CA ASP A 280 16.11 21.35 -2.49
C ASP A 280 15.12 20.58 -1.60
N ILE A 281 14.48 19.53 -2.14
CA ILE A 281 13.49 18.73 -1.41
C ILE A 281 14.16 17.66 -0.54
N LEU A 282 15.27 17.09 -1.00
CA LEU A 282 15.88 15.91 -0.38
C LEU A 282 16.25 16.07 1.10
N PRO A 283 16.80 17.21 1.58
CA PRO A 283 17.11 17.39 2.99
C PRO A 283 15.89 17.33 3.92
N ALA A 284 14.68 17.56 3.40
CA ALA A 284 13.43 17.43 4.16
C ALA A 284 12.92 15.97 4.21
N LEU A 285 13.37 15.12 3.29
CA LEU A 285 12.95 13.71 3.19
C LEU A 285 13.92 12.75 3.87
N CYS A 286 15.19 13.14 3.97
CA CYS A 286 16.24 12.33 4.59
C CYS A 286 17.01 13.19 5.58
N SER A 287 17.40 12.61 6.72
CA SER A 287 18.16 13.31 7.73
C SER A 287 19.61 13.56 7.28
N GLY A 288 20.00 14.83 7.12
CA GLY A 288 21.41 15.29 7.03
C GLY A 288 22.23 14.75 5.86
N ASP A 289 23.57 14.69 6.05
CA ASP A 289 24.61 14.23 5.11
C ASP A 289 24.49 12.74 4.69
N ASP A 290 23.27 12.27 4.44
CA ASP A 290 22.98 10.93 4.01
C ASP A 290 23.58 10.73 2.60
N PRO A 291 24.50 9.76 2.42
CA PRO A 291 25.00 9.39 1.10
C PRO A 291 23.89 9.08 0.08
N LEU A 292 22.68 8.72 0.53
CA LEU A 292 21.49 8.57 -0.29
C LEU A 292 21.06 9.87 -0.97
N VAL A 293 21.07 10.99 -0.25
CA VAL A 293 20.72 12.32 -0.78
C VAL A 293 21.67 12.68 -1.92
N GLN A 294 22.97 12.55 -1.68
CA GLN A 294 23.99 12.88 -2.68
C GLN A 294 23.87 12.00 -3.93
N ARG A 295 23.60 10.70 -3.78
CA ARG A 295 23.40 9.79 -4.92
C ARG A 295 22.17 10.20 -5.75
N TRP A 296 21.03 10.48 -5.12
CA TRP A 296 19.82 10.87 -5.85
C TRP A 296 19.94 12.23 -6.51
N SER A 297 20.54 13.23 -5.87
CA SER A 297 20.84 14.53 -6.49
C SER A 297 21.75 14.37 -7.72
N THR A 298 22.79 13.52 -7.60
CA THR A 298 23.71 13.24 -8.71
C THR A 298 22.98 12.58 -9.87
N ILE A 299 22.19 11.54 -9.60
CA ILE A 299 21.40 10.84 -10.63
C ILE A 299 20.47 11.81 -11.35
N ALA A 300 19.71 12.62 -10.62
CA ALA A 300 18.78 13.59 -11.20
C ALA A 300 19.51 14.57 -12.13
N ARG A 301 20.61 15.16 -11.66
CA ARG A 301 21.40 16.11 -12.44
C ARG A 301 21.97 15.47 -13.71
N MET A 302 22.61 14.31 -13.62
CA MET A 302 23.19 13.61 -14.77
C MET A 302 22.14 13.26 -15.83
N LEU A 303 20.94 12.80 -15.41
CA LEU A 303 19.83 12.53 -16.32
C LEU A 303 19.32 13.80 -17.02
N SER A 304 19.24 14.93 -16.31
CA SER A 304 18.77 16.20 -16.86
C SER A 304 19.77 16.85 -17.83
N GLU A 305 21.06 16.59 -17.64
CA GLU A 305 22.17 17.14 -18.43
C GLU A 305 22.57 16.25 -19.63
N GLY A 306 21.96 15.06 -19.77
CA GLY A 306 22.31 14.09 -20.82
C GLY A 306 23.63 13.35 -20.56
N LYS A 307 24.15 13.39 -19.33
CA LYS A 307 25.34 12.66 -18.91
C LYS A 307 24.98 11.20 -18.60
N TYR A 308 24.52 10.48 -19.62
CA TYR A 308 23.91 9.15 -19.43
C TYR A 308 24.90 8.08 -18.98
N LEU A 309 26.17 8.18 -19.36
CA LEU A 309 27.21 7.26 -18.91
C LEU A 309 27.35 7.33 -17.38
N GLU A 310 27.48 8.54 -16.86
CA GLU A 310 27.59 8.86 -15.44
C GLU A 310 26.28 8.54 -14.70
N ALA A 311 25.13 8.78 -15.32
CA ALA A 311 23.83 8.39 -14.77
C ALA A 311 23.72 6.87 -14.58
N ILE A 312 24.10 6.07 -15.58
CA ILE A 312 24.08 4.60 -15.50
C ILE A 312 25.01 4.11 -14.38
N GLN A 313 26.23 4.64 -14.30
CA GLN A 313 27.17 4.30 -13.22
C GLN A 313 26.62 4.66 -11.84
N SER A 314 26.01 5.84 -11.71
CA SER A 314 25.38 6.30 -10.46
C SER A 314 24.17 5.42 -10.06
N MET A 315 23.40 4.94 -11.05
CA MET A 315 22.30 3.99 -10.81
C MET A 315 22.80 2.63 -10.33
N VAL A 316 23.91 2.11 -10.87
CA VAL A 316 24.54 0.86 -10.39
C VAL A 316 25.04 1.01 -8.95
N LEU A 317 25.63 2.16 -8.61
CA LEU A 317 26.03 2.49 -7.24
C LEU A 317 24.83 2.52 -6.29
N GLN A 318 23.73 3.16 -6.70
CA GLN A 318 22.50 3.22 -5.91
C GLN A 318 21.87 1.82 -5.73
N ASN A 319 21.84 0.98 -6.76
CA ASN A 319 21.41 -0.41 -6.67
C ASN A 319 22.26 -1.20 -5.65
N THR A 320 23.58 -1.07 -5.73
CA THR A 320 24.50 -1.72 -4.79
C THR A 320 24.19 -1.30 -3.35
N ALA A 321 24.10 0.00 -3.09
CA ALA A 321 23.80 0.51 -1.76
C ALA A 321 22.44 0.03 -1.23
N ALA A 322 21.40 0.04 -2.07
CA ALA A 322 20.06 -0.41 -1.70
C ALA A 322 20.01 -1.91 -1.38
N MET A 323 20.74 -2.74 -2.12
CA MET A 323 20.79 -4.19 -1.91
C MET A 323 21.64 -4.56 -0.69
N SER A 324 22.81 -3.93 -0.51
CA SER A 324 23.65 -4.15 0.67
C SER A 324 22.93 -3.78 1.96
N GLY A 325 22.17 -2.68 1.98
CA GLY A 325 21.34 -2.29 3.14
C GLY A 325 20.27 -3.34 3.52
N ARG A 326 19.94 -4.27 2.61
CA ARG A 326 19.00 -5.37 2.84
C ARG A 326 19.70 -6.73 3.05
N GLY A 327 21.04 -6.75 3.14
CA GLY A 327 21.84 -7.97 3.23
C GLY A 327 21.86 -8.80 1.94
N GLY A 328 21.48 -8.20 0.81
CA GLY A 328 21.44 -8.86 -0.50
C GLY A 328 22.59 -8.44 -1.43
N GLN A 329 22.74 -9.18 -2.53
CA GLN A 329 23.68 -8.85 -3.60
C GLN A 329 23.07 -7.85 -4.60
N PRO A 330 23.87 -6.97 -5.22
CA PRO A 330 23.40 -6.05 -6.26
C PRO A 330 22.80 -6.81 -7.45
N TRP A 331 21.67 -6.34 -7.99
CA TRP A 331 21.07 -6.98 -9.17
C TRP A 331 21.81 -6.67 -10.46
N ILE A 332 22.43 -5.50 -10.54
CA ILE A 332 23.24 -5.05 -11.67
C ILE A 332 24.62 -4.66 -11.15
N THR A 333 25.68 -5.17 -11.78
CA THR A 333 27.07 -4.74 -11.56
C THR A 333 27.70 -4.30 -12.90
N ILE A 334 28.85 -3.62 -12.83
CA ILE A 334 29.66 -3.29 -14.01
C ILE A 334 30.95 -4.10 -13.93
N GLU A 335 31.19 -4.94 -14.93
CA GLU A 335 32.40 -5.76 -15.04
C GLU A 335 32.99 -5.60 -16.43
N ARG A 336 34.30 -5.29 -16.52
CA ARG A 336 34.99 -5.07 -17.81
C ARG A 336 34.24 -4.09 -18.74
N LYS A 337 33.67 -3.02 -18.16
CA LYS A 337 32.85 -1.99 -18.84
C LYS A 337 31.49 -2.47 -19.38
N GLN A 338 31.07 -3.68 -19.05
CA GLN A 338 29.76 -4.24 -19.42
C GLN A 338 28.85 -4.32 -18.20
N LEU A 339 27.55 -4.21 -18.42
CA LEU A 339 26.56 -4.56 -17.42
C LEU A 339 26.55 -6.07 -17.19
N ARG A 340 26.43 -6.47 -15.93
CA ARG A 340 26.16 -7.85 -15.52
C ARG A 340 24.87 -7.85 -14.72
N VAL A 341 23.86 -8.56 -15.22
CA VAL A 341 22.51 -8.56 -14.65
C VAL A 341 22.20 -9.91 -14.03
N GLN A 342 22.09 -9.95 -12.71
CA GLN A 342 21.79 -11.16 -11.94
C GLN A 342 20.28 -11.44 -11.86
N MET A 343 19.45 -10.39 -11.80
CA MET A 343 18.00 -10.48 -11.84
C MET A 343 17.50 -9.91 -13.16
N ARG A 344 17.13 -10.79 -14.08
CA ARG A 344 16.65 -10.40 -15.41
C ARG A 344 15.18 -10.06 -15.36
N ASP A 345 14.81 -9.02 -16.08
CA ASP A 345 13.43 -8.70 -16.42
C ASP A 345 13.31 -8.69 -17.95
N GLU A 346 12.11 -8.93 -18.48
CA GLU A 346 11.88 -8.78 -19.92
C GLU A 346 12.14 -7.30 -20.27
N GLY A 347 13.19 -7.01 -21.03
CA GLY A 347 13.68 -5.66 -21.23
C GLY A 347 12.58 -4.70 -21.66
N SER A 348 12.29 -3.68 -20.87
CA SER A 348 11.29 -2.67 -21.22
C SER A 348 11.82 -1.73 -22.29
N GLU A 349 11.03 -1.42 -23.31
CA GLU A 349 11.33 -0.34 -24.25
C GLU A 349 11.51 0.99 -23.52
N LEU A 350 12.33 1.88 -24.09
CA LEU A 350 12.49 3.23 -23.55
C LEU A 350 11.18 4.02 -23.74
N PRO A 351 10.60 4.60 -22.68
CA PRO A 351 9.38 5.38 -22.79
C PRO A 351 9.63 6.68 -23.55
N SER A 352 8.59 7.22 -24.20
CA SER A 352 8.63 8.58 -24.71
C SER A 352 8.67 9.60 -23.57
N GLU A 353 9.09 10.83 -23.86
CA GLU A 353 9.08 11.91 -22.87
C GLU A 353 7.66 12.20 -22.34
N THR A 354 6.65 12.09 -23.21
CA THR A 354 5.24 12.19 -22.81
C THR A 354 4.82 11.07 -21.86
N ALA A 355 5.30 9.84 -22.09
CA ALA A 355 5.03 8.72 -21.19
C ALA A 355 5.72 8.93 -19.83
N LEU A 356 6.96 9.41 -19.79
CA LEU A 356 7.66 9.76 -18.55
C LEU A 356 6.92 10.85 -17.76
N ARG A 357 6.47 11.91 -18.44
CA ARG A 357 5.70 13.00 -17.83
C ARG A 357 4.41 12.52 -17.17
N ASN A 358 3.76 11.52 -17.78
CA ASN A 358 2.50 10.95 -17.30
C ASN A 358 2.68 9.74 -16.40
N ALA A 359 3.91 9.26 -16.20
CA ALA A 359 4.18 8.09 -15.38
C ALA A 359 3.76 8.32 -13.92
N TRP A 360 3.28 7.26 -13.28
CA TRP A 360 2.88 7.26 -11.89
C TRP A 360 3.13 5.89 -11.26
N ASN A 361 4.41 5.55 -11.10
CA ASN A 361 4.81 4.24 -10.59
C ASN A 361 4.82 4.20 -9.05
N PHE A 362 4.85 5.36 -8.40
CA PHE A 362 4.94 5.51 -6.96
C PHE A 362 3.67 6.20 -6.46
N PRO A 363 2.72 5.47 -5.82
CA PRO A 363 1.41 6.03 -5.52
C PRO A 363 1.36 6.92 -4.26
N PHE A 364 2.41 6.93 -3.42
CA PHE A 364 2.52 7.73 -2.19
C PHE A 364 1.25 7.69 -1.30
N PHE A 365 0.58 6.54 -1.21
CA PHE A 365 -0.72 6.36 -0.55
C PHE A 365 -1.88 7.23 -1.07
N LEU A 366 -1.69 8.06 -2.11
CA LEU A 366 -2.74 8.89 -2.71
C LEU A 366 -3.86 8.02 -3.31
N ASP A 367 -3.49 6.90 -3.93
CA ASP A 367 -4.47 5.95 -4.47
C ASP A 367 -5.26 5.25 -3.36
N SER A 368 -4.59 4.92 -2.24
CA SER A 368 -5.25 4.36 -1.06
C SER A 368 -6.24 5.37 -0.47
N LEU A 369 -5.83 6.63 -0.28
CA LEU A 369 -6.71 7.68 0.22
C LEU A 369 -7.90 7.87 -0.72
N ARG A 370 -7.69 8.01 -2.04
CA ARG A 370 -8.78 8.12 -3.02
C ARG A 370 -9.74 6.93 -2.96
N THR A 371 -9.22 5.72 -2.86
CA THR A 371 -10.05 4.49 -2.78
C THR A 371 -10.92 4.50 -1.53
N VAL A 372 -10.34 4.85 -0.37
CA VAL A 372 -11.09 4.95 0.89
C VAL A 372 -12.10 6.09 0.85
N THR A 373 -11.72 7.27 0.35
CA THR A 373 -12.62 8.40 0.13
C THR A 373 -13.81 7.98 -0.73
N ALA A 374 -13.57 7.29 -1.86
CA ALA A 374 -14.64 6.79 -2.71
C ALA A 374 -15.57 5.79 -1.99
N ALA A 375 -15.03 4.95 -1.10
CA ALA A 375 -15.82 3.97 -0.37
C ALA A 375 -16.70 4.59 0.73
N VAL A 376 -16.26 5.71 1.33
CA VAL A 376 -17.02 6.41 2.38
C VAL A 376 -17.89 7.55 1.85
N SER A 377 -17.58 8.09 0.68
CA SER A 377 -18.42 9.06 -0.02
C SER A 377 -19.58 8.32 -0.71
N LYS A 378 -20.79 8.89 -0.71
CA LYS A 378 -21.98 8.34 -1.40
C LYS A 378 -21.86 8.38 -2.94
N VAL A 379 -20.66 8.36 -3.50
CA VAL A 379 -20.50 8.32 -4.95
C VAL A 379 -20.82 6.90 -5.38
N ASP A 380 -22.09 6.67 -5.74
CA ASP A 380 -22.50 5.44 -6.40
C ASP A 380 -21.61 5.28 -7.63
N ARG A 381 -20.77 4.23 -7.61
CA ARG A 381 -20.08 3.78 -8.83
C ARG A 381 -21.15 3.13 -9.71
N GLY A 382 -21.85 3.97 -10.46
CA GLY A 382 -22.73 3.54 -11.54
C GLY A 382 -21.95 2.79 -12.62
#